data_AF-A0A6A3DY34-F1
#
_entry.id   AF-A0A6A3DY34-F1
#
_cell.length_a   1.000
_cell.length_b   1.000
_cell.length_c   1.000
_cell.angle_alpha   90.00
_cell.angle_beta   90.00
_cell.angle_gamma   90.00
#
_symmetry.space_group_name_H-M   'P 1'
#
loop_
_entity.id
_entity.type
_entity.pdbx_description
1 polymer ?
#
loop_
_entity_poly.entity_id
_entity_poly.type
_entity_poly.pdbx_seq_one_letter_code
_entity_poly.pdbx_strand_id
1 'polypeptide(L)'
;MESSSPGVVQCRKGPDDEPVMQDLRRKVDGIFTESEKVGRMMTYFLEDLSPPPLNAEKMLDLHNKIPKYVPDEFQNDPIYAAPSVAEEDDAKAAKQARRQHRAAMPKTAKENSDRRAATADEGAQATKKQKTVNTQSAVVYSPTPVLRGTQ
;
A
#
# COMPACT_ATOMS: atom_id res chain seq x y z
N MET A 1 -0.85 -9.22 -31.41
CA MET A 1 -1.69 -10.30 -30.84
C MET A 1 -2.24 -11.10 -32.00
N GLU A 2 -2.03 -12.40 -32.01
CA GLU A 2 -2.59 -13.25 -33.06
C GLU A 2 -4.11 -13.36 -32.84
N SER A 3 -4.88 -12.73 -33.73
CA SER A 3 -6.35 -12.62 -33.61
C SER A 3 -7.07 -13.96 -33.70
N SER A 4 -6.37 -15.01 -34.13
CA SER A 4 -6.93 -16.36 -34.33
C SER A 4 -7.20 -17.10 -33.02
N SER A 5 -6.56 -16.74 -31.89
CA SER A 5 -6.76 -17.42 -30.59
C SER A 5 -6.77 -16.43 -29.42
N PRO A 6 -7.85 -15.64 -29.24
CA PRO A 6 -7.92 -14.66 -28.17
C PRO A 6 -7.86 -15.33 -26.79
N GLY A 7 -7.00 -14.80 -25.92
CA GLY A 7 -6.78 -15.31 -24.56
C GLY A 7 -5.70 -16.39 -24.45
N VAL A 8 -5.10 -16.85 -25.54
CA VAL A 8 -3.91 -17.70 -25.51
C VAL A 8 -2.68 -16.82 -25.71
N VAL A 9 -1.69 -16.97 -24.82
CA VAL A 9 -0.42 -16.23 -24.89
C VAL A 9 0.76 -17.18 -24.94
N GLN A 10 1.80 -16.75 -25.64
CA GLN A 10 3.08 -17.43 -25.66
C GLN A 10 3.97 -16.84 -24.57
N CYS A 11 4.26 -17.59 -23.52
CA CYS A 11 5.13 -17.19 -22.42
C CYS A 11 6.52 -17.78 -22.61
N ARG A 12 7.55 -16.93 -22.65
CA ARG A 12 8.95 -17.37 -22.55
C ARG A 12 9.53 -16.89 -21.23
N LYS A 13 10.36 -17.71 -20.59
CA LYS A 13 11.03 -17.34 -19.33
C LYS A 13 12.25 -16.44 -19.58
N GLY A 14 12.96 -16.68 -20.68
CA GLY A 14 14.02 -15.86 -21.23
C GLY A 14 13.85 -15.68 -22.75
N PRO A 15 14.65 -14.81 -23.40
CA PRO A 15 14.52 -14.53 -24.82
C PRO A 15 14.69 -15.78 -25.71
N ASP A 16 15.60 -16.67 -25.32
CA ASP A 16 15.96 -17.90 -26.04
C ASP A 16 15.28 -19.17 -25.49
N ASP A 17 14.50 -19.03 -24.41
CA ASP A 17 13.83 -20.19 -23.81
C ASP A 17 12.65 -20.66 -24.67
N GLU A 18 12.38 -21.96 -24.59
CA GLU A 18 11.26 -22.57 -25.31
C GLU A 18 9.92 -21.93 -24.88
N PRO A 19 9.08 -21.53 -25.83
CA PRO A 19 7.80 -20.92 -25.53
C PRO A 19 6.79 -21.90 -24.96
N VAL A 20 6.20 -21.53 -23.83
CA VAL A 20 5.06 -22.22 -23.23
C VAL A 20 3.77 -21.51 -23.60
N MET A 21 2.84 -22.22 -24.24
CA MET A 21 1.51 -21.69 -24.52
C MET A 21 0.66 -21.73 -23.26
N GLN A 22 0.13 -20.58 -22.84
CA GLN A 22 -0.77 -20.47 -21.69
C GLN A 22 -2.13 -19.92 -22.12
N ASP A 23 -3.18 -20.62 -21.70
CA ASP A 23 -4.55 -20.18 -21.89
C ASP A 23 -5.01 -19.36 -20.67
N LEU A 24 -5.11 -18.05 -20.85
CA LEU A 24 -5.52 -17.08 -19.83
C LEU A 24 -7.04 -16.88 -19.81
N ARG A 25 -7.81 -17.60 -20.63
CA ARG A 25 -9.27 -17.50 -20.60
C ARG A 25 -9.78 -17.87 -19.21
N ARG A 26 -10.75 -17.11 -18.70
CA ARG A 26 -11.34 -17.39 -17.39
C ARG A 26 -12.03 -18.75 -17.44
N LYS A 27 -11.83 -19.55 -16.39
CA LYS A 27 -12.62 -20.77 -16.18
C LYS A 27 -13.88 -20.41 -15.40
N VAL A 28 -15.04 -20.69 -15.98
CA VAL A 28 -16.33 -20.64 -15.30
C VAL A 28 -16.77 -22.09 -15.17
N ASP A 29 -16.98 -22.56 -13.92
CA ASP A 29 -17.30 -23.96 -13.62
C ASP A 29 -16.31 -24.98 -14.23
N GLY A 30 -15.02 -24.61 -14.27
CA GLY A 30 -13.95 -25.44 -14.81
C GLY A 30 -13.83 -25.42 -16.34
N ILE A 31 -14.76 -24.76 -17.04
CA ILE A 31 -14.78 -24.64 -18.50
C ILE A 31 -14.23 -23.28 -18.91
N PHE A 32 -13.31 -23.26 -19.88
CA PHE A 32 -12.79 -22.01 -20.43
C PHE A 32 -13.88 -21.24 -21.16
N THR A 33 -13.95 -19.93 -20.94
CA THR A 33 -14.80 -19.05 -21.76
C THR A 33 -14.43 -19.18 -23.23
N GLU A 34 -15.44 -19.32 -24.10
CA GLU A 34 -15.26 -19.41 -25.54
C GLU A 34 -14.53 -18.16 -26.09
N SER A 35 -13.66 -18.37 -27.09
CA SER A 35 -12.84 -17.31 -27.71
C SER A 35 -13.72 -16.17 -28.23
N GLU A 36 -14.84 -16.48 -28.88
CA GLU A 36 -15.79 -15.48 -29.36
C GLU A 36 -16.39 -14.65 -28.23
N LYS A 37 -16.72 -15.29 -27.10
CA LYS A 37 -17.27 -14.59 -25.94
C LYS A 37 -16.24 -13.63 -25.36
N VAL A 38 -14.97 -14.02 -25.29
CA VAL A 38 -13.88 -13.13 -24.87
C VAL A 38 -13.73 -11.95 -25.82
N GLY A 39 -13.77 -12.19 -27.14
CA GLY A 39 -13.77 -11.13 -28.15
C GLY A 39 -14.92 -10.14 -27.95
N ARG A 40 -16.15 -10.65 -27.81
CA ARG A 40 -17.33 -9.80 -27.54
C ARG A 40 -17.19 -9.00 -26.25
N MET A 41 -16.70 -9.62 -25.16
CA MET A 41 -16.42 -8.93 -23.90
C MET A 41 -15.42 -7.78 -24.07
N MET A 42 -14.34 -8.01 -24.83
CA MET A 42 -13.29 -7.02 -25.04
C MET A 42 -13.75 -5.85 -25.92
N THR A 43 -14.55 -6.13 -26.97
CA THR A 43 -14.95 -5.13 -27.96
C THR A 43 -16.19 -4.33 -27.54
N TYR A 44 -17.17 -4.97 -26.88
CA TYR A 44 -18.46 -4.33 -26.61
C TYR A 44 -18.64 -3.87 -25.16
N PHE A 45 -17.86 -4.41 -24.21
CA PHE A 45 -18.06 -4.15 -22.78
C PHE A 45 -16.90 -3.41 -22.11
N LEU A 46 -15.80 -3.16 -22.81
CA LEU A 46 -14.76 -2.27 -22.33
C LEU A 46 -15.09 -0.84 -22.77
N GLU A 47 -15.12 0.05 -21.79
CA GLU A 47 -15.21 1.48 -22.03
C GLU A 47 -13.80 2.02 -22.31
N ASP A 48 -13.64 2.73 -23.42
CA ASP A 48 -12.38 3.39 -23.75
C ASP A 48 -12.18 4.58 -22.82
N LEU A 49 -11.23 4.44 -21.88
CA LEU A 49 -10.81 5.52 -21.02
C LEU A 49 -9.88 6.47 -21.76
N SER A 50 -10.03 7.77 -21.50
CA SER A 50 -9.07 8.75 -21.99
C SER A 50 -7.68 8.43 -21.43
N PRO A 51 -6.62 8.60 -22.24
CA PRO A 51 -5.27 8.36 -21.78
C PRO A 51 -4.98 9.27 -20.57
N PRO A 52 -4.34 8.73 -19.52
CA PRO A 52 -4.06 9.50 -18.33
C PRO A 52 -3.14 10.68 -18.67
N PRO A 53 -3.27 11.81 -17.96
CA PRO A 53 -2.35 12.93 -18.13
C PRO A 53 -0.92 12.48 -17.85
N LEU A 54 0.02 13.01 -18.64
CA LEU A 54 1.43 12.72 -18.49
C LEU A 54 1.92 13.19 -17.12
N ASN A 55 2.60 12.29 -16.40
CA ASN A 55 3.18 12.62 -15.10
C ASN A 55 4.54 13.30 -15.31
N ALA A 56 4.65 14.57 -14.90
CA ALA A 56 5.86 15.38 -15.01
C ALA A 56 7.11 14.69 -14.42
N GLU A 57 6.97 13.95 -13.32
CA GLU A 57 8.09 13.21 -12.73
C GLU A 57 8.56 12.05 -13.60
N LYS A 58 7.62 11.38 -14.27
CA LYS A 58 7.94 10.29 -15.19
C LYS A 58 8.60 10.83 -16.44
N MET A 59 8.11 11.95 -16.98
CA MET A 59 8.76 12.63 -18.10
C MET A 59 10.21 13.02 -17.77
N LEU A 60 10.43 13.64 -16.60
CA LEU A 60 11.77 13.99 -16.15
C LEU A 60 12.67 12.77 -15.93
N ASP A 61 12.15 11.70 -15.32
CA ASP A 61 12.93 10.48 -15.10
C ASP A 61 13.26 9.77 -16.43
N LEU A 62 12.32 9.75 -17.39
CA LEU A 62 12.52 9.19 -18.72
C LEU A 62 13.60 9.96 -19.48
N HIS A 63 13.46 11.29 -19.59
CA HIS A 63 14.45 12.15 -20.24
C HIS A 63 15.85 12.01 -19.63
N ASN A 64 15.98 11.83 -18.32
CA ASN A 64 17.32 11.75 -17.70
C ASN A 64 17.98 10.37 -17.80
N LYS A 65 17.20 9.27 -17.83
CA LYS A 65 17.75 7.92 -17.67
C LYS A 65 17.76 7.12 -18.97
N ILE A 66 16.81 7.39 -19.86
CA ILE A 66 16.49 6.52 -20.98
C ILE A 66 17.11 6.92 -22.33
N PRO A 67 17.40 8.21 -22.69
CA PRO A 67 17.83 8.55 -24.05
C PRO A 67 19.03 7.77 -24.57
N LYS A 68 20.00 7.43 -23.70
CA LYS A 68 21.18 6.61 -24.05
C LYS A 68 20.86 5.19 -24.54
N TYR A 69 19.67 4.68 -24.24
CA TYR A 69 19.20 3.35 -24.63
C TYR A 69 18.16 3.41 -25.76
N VAL A 70 17.79 4.62 -26.21
CA VAL A 70 16.80 4.83 -27.26
C VAL A 70 17.52 4.90 -28.60
N PRO A 71 17.19 4.02 -29.56
CA PRO A 71 17.73 4.11 -30.92
C PRO A 71 17.45 5.49 -31.53
N ASP A 72 18.34 5.97 -32.41
CA ASP A 72 18.27 7.32 -32.99
C ASP A 72 16.92 7.61 -33.68
N GLU A 73 16.30 6.58 -34.24
CA GLU A 73 14.98 6.61 -34.88
C GLU A 73 13.86 7.10 -33.95
N PHE A 74 14.00 6.87 -32.64
CA PHE A 74 12.98 7.17 -31.63
C PHE A 74 13.36 8.31 -30.68
N GLN A 75 14.54 8.91 -30.84
CA GLN A 75 14.97 10.01 -29.95
C GLN A 75 14.10 11.27 -30.07
N ASN A 76 13.43 11.45 -31.20
CA ASN A 76 12.52 12.58 -31.43
C ASN A 76 11.08 12.31 -30.97
N ASP A 77 10.80 11.15 -30.35
CA ASP A 77 9.48 10.87 -29.80
C ASP A 77 9.17 11.86 -28.64
N PRO A 78 7.97 12.48 -28.62
CA PRO A 78 7.54 13.37 -27.53
C PRO A 78 7.71 12.79 -26.12
N ILE A 79 7.70 11.46 -25.96
CA ILE A 79 7.90 10.77 -24.68
C ILE A 79 9.31 10.99 -24.10
N TYR A 80 10.31 11.23 -24.95
CA TYR A 80 11.69 11.49 -24.56
C TYR A 80 12.09 12.96 -24.67
N ALA A 81 11.15 13.84 -25.05
CA ALA A 81 11.43 15.26 -25.17
C ALA A 81 11.90 15.84 -23.83
N ALA A 82 12.72 16.88 -23.92
CA ALA A 82 13.14 17.63 -22.74
C ALA A 82 11.89 18.24 -22.06
N PRO A 83 11.67 17.98 -20.77
CA PRO A 83 10.57 18.59 -20.04
C PRO A 83 10.73 20.11 -20.00
N SER A 84 9.62 20.82 -19.97
CA SER A 84 9.63 22.27 -19.78
C SER A 84 10.10 22.63 -18.36
N VAL A 85 10.60 23.86 -18.18
CA VAL A 85 11.08 24.35 -16.87
C VAL A 85 10.01 24.22 -15.79
N ALA A 86 8.76 24.53 -16.12
CA ALA A 86 7.63 24.40 -15.19
C ALA A 86 7.39 22.95 -14.78
N GLU A 87 7.42 22.01 -15.73
CA GLU A 87 7.25 20.57 -15.45
C GLU A 87 8.40 20.02 -14.61
N GLU A 88 9.62 20.50 -14.83
CA GLU A 88 10.75 20.12 -13.98
C GLU A 88 10.59 20.58 -12.53
N ASP A 89 10.15 21.82 -12.33
CA ASP A 89 9.97 22.40 -11.01
C ASP A 89 8.84 21.71 -10.25
N ASP A 90 7.72 21.44 -10.93
CA ASP A 90 6.60 20.68 -10.37
C ASP A 90 7.03 19.25 -10.00
N ALA A 91 7.80 18.58 -10.86
CA ALA A 91 8.33 17.25 -10.58
C ALA A 91 9.28 17.25 -9.37
N LYS A 92 10.17 18.25 -9.25
CA LYS A 92 11.09 18.40 -8.12
C LYS A 92 10.31 18.67 -6.82
N ALA A 93 9.33 19.58 -6.86
CA ALA A 93 8.48 19.91 -5.73
C ALA A 93 7.68 18.71 -5.23
N ALA A 94 7.03 17.96 -6.15
CA ALA A 94 6.27 16.76 -5.80
C ALA A 94 7.16 15.66 -5.20
N LYS A 95 8.36 15.44 -5.76
CA LYS A 95 9.35 14.49 -5.21
C LYS A 95 9.85 14.92 -3.84
N GLN A 96 10.08 16.21 -3.62
CA GLN A 96 10.46 16.77 -2.33
C GLN A 96 9.35 16.60 -1.29
N ALA A 97 8.11 16.93 -1.63
CA ALA A 97 6.95 16.79 -0.74
C ALA A 97 6.79 15.33 -0.27
N ARG A 98 6.89 14.35 -1.19
CA ARG A 98 6.85 12.93 -0.81
C ARG A 98 7.99 12.51 0.10
N ARG A 99 9.21 13.00 -0.14
CA ARG A 99 10.37 12.74 0.73
C ARG A 99 10.16 13.31 2.13
N GLN A 100 9.66 14.54 2.22
CA GLN A 100 9.34 15.20 3.49
C GLN A 100 8.24 14.45 4.25
N HIS A 101 7.15 14.07 3.57
CA HIS A 101 6.09 13.25 4.15
C HIS A 101 6.65 11.94 4.72
N ARG A 102 7.45 11.21 3.94
CA ARG A 102 8.07 9.96 4.38
C ARG A 102 9.02 10.15 5.56
N ALA A 103 9.75 11.27 5.61
CA ALA A 103 10.64 11.61 6.72
C ALA A 103 9.88 12.07 7.98
N ALA A 104 8.68 12.64 7.83
CA ALA A 104 7.84 13.07 8.93
C ALA A 104 7.12 11.90 9.62
N MET A 105 6.67 10.89 8.85
CA MET A 105 5.96 9.72 9.40
C MET A 105 6.63 9.02 10.60
N PRO A 106 7.94 8.71 10.60
CA PRO A 106 8.56 8.08 11.77
C PRO A 106 8.66 9.02 12.97
N LYS A 107 8.79 10.34 12.74
CA LYS A 107 8.82 11.34 13.82
C LYS A 107 7.45 11.43 14.51
N THR A 108 6.38 11.49 13.73
CA THR A 108 5.02 11.51 14.26
C THR A 108 4.64 10.18 14.92
N ALA A 109 5.12 9.05 14.39
CA ALA A 109 4.94 7.75 15.03
C ALA A 109 5.65 7.68 16.40
N LYS A 110 6.90 8.18 16.48
CA LYS A 110 7.66 8.22 17.74
C LYS A 110 7.04 9.16 18.77
N GLU A 111 6.64 10.35 18.35
CA GLU A 111 5.94 11.30 19.26
C GLU A 111 4.65 10.68 19.82
N ASN A 112 3.89 9.97 18.98
CA ASN A 112 2.71 9.25 19.44
C ASN A 112 3.05 8.09 20.40
N SER A 113 4.15 7.37 20.20
CA SER A 113 4.58 6.32 21.16
C SER A 113 5.04 6.91 22.49
N ASP A 114 5.80 8.00 22.45
CA ASP A 114 6.32 8.68 23.64
C ASP A 114 5.17 9.25 24.48
N ARG A 115 4.18 9.87 23.82
CA ARG A 115 2.95 10.35 24.48
C ARG A 115 2.17 9.22 25.15
N ARG A 116 2.06 8.05 24.50
CA ARG A 116 1.40 6.87 25.10
C ARG A 116 2.16 6.36 26.32
N ALA A 117 3.50 6.32 26.25
CA ALA A 117 4.34 5.90 27.37
C ALA A 117 4.21 6.84 28.58
N ALA A 118 4.19 8.16 28.34
CA ALA A 118 3.99 9.15 29.40
C ALA A 118 2.62 9.01 30.10
N THR A 119 1.53 8.82 29.33
CA THR A 119 0.20 8.60 29.92
C THR A 119 0.08 7.28 30.70
N ALA A 120 0.85 6.25 30.33
CA ALA A 120 0.87 4.98 31.05
C ALA A 120 1.61 5.09 32.38
N ASP A 121 2.69 5.87 32.46
CA ASP A 121 3.41 6.14 33.71
C ASP A 121 2.57 6.98 34.67
N GLU A 122 1.85 8.01 34.18
CA GLU A 122 0.93 8.78 35.03
C GLU A 122 -0.24 7.94 35.57
N GLY A 123 -0.81 7.03 34.77
CA GLY A 123 -1.82 6.08 35.23
C GLY A 123 -1.29 5.08 36.27
N ALA A 124 -0.04 4.62 36.12
CA ALA A 124 0.62 3.74 37.08
C ALA A 124 0.99 4.46 38.40
N GLN A 125 1.31 5.76 38.35
CA GLN A 125 1.58 6.58 39.53
C GLN A 125 0.28 6.97 40.26
N ALA A 126 -0.81 7.26 39.54
CA ALA A 126 -2.12 7.55 40.11
C ALA A 126 -2.71 6.34 40.86
N THR A 127 -2.57 5.14 40.30
CA THR A 127 -3.04 3.88 40.94
C THR A 127 -2.21 3.49 42.16
N LYS A 128 -0.91 3.81 42.20
CA LYS A 128 -0.07 3.63 43.40
C LYS A 128 -0.44 4.59 44.54
N LYS A 129 -0.75 5.86 44.24
CA LYS A 129 -1.17 6.85 45.26
C LYS A 129 -2.52 6.51 45.91
N GLN A 130 -3.44 5.88 45.18
CA GLN A 130 -4.71 5.42 45.77
C GLN A 130 -4.53 4.23 46.74
N LYS A 131 -3.52 3.38 46.52
CA LYS A 131 -3.27 2.21 47.39
C LYS A 131 -2.66 2.58 48.74
N THR A 132 -1.91 3.68 48.85
CA THR A 132 -1.29 4.11 50.11
C THR A 132 -2.22 4.90 51.03
N VAL A 133 -3.27 5.56 50.51
CA VAL A 133 -4.23 6.30 51.35
C VAL A 133 -5.24 5.40 52.06
N ASN A 134 -5.50 4.19 51.54
CA ASN A 134 -6.54 3.30 52.08
C ASN A 134 -6.05 2.29 53.13
N THR A 135 -4.90 2.52 53.78
CA THR A 135 -4.31 1.59 54.76
C THR A 135 -4.30 2.13 56.20
N GLN A 136 -5.24 3.03 56.55
CA GLN A 136 -5.41 3.51 57.92
C GLN A 136 -6.89 3.73 58.29
N SER A 137 -7.73 2.69 58.21
CA SER A 137 -9.01 2.68 58.93
C SER A 137 -9.68 1.31 58.88
N ALA A 138 -9.18 0.36 59.68
CA ALA A 138 -9.98 -0.80 60.09
C ALA A 138 -9.51 -1.33 61.45
N VAL A 139 -9.64 -0.49 62.48
CA VAL A 139 -9.83 -0.96 63.85
C VAL A 139 -11.15 -0.35 64.30
N VAL A 140 -12.13 -1.22 64.61
CA VAL A 140 -13.05 -1.16 65.76
C VAL A 140 -14.22 -2.13 65.52
N TYR A 141 -14.56 -2.86 66.59
CA TYR A 141 -15.74 -3.71 66.84
C TYR A 141 -15.65 -5.18 66.40
N SER A 142 -15.17 -6.15 67.20
CA SER A 142 -15.46 -6.67 68.57
C SER A 142 -16.32 -7.96 68.55
N PRO A 143 -16.05 -8.92 69.46
CA PRO A 143 -16.43 -10.33 69.32
C PRO A 143 -17.67 -10.69 70.14
N THR A 144 -18.51 -11.60 69.65
CA THR A 144 -19.54 -12.25 70.50
C THR A 144 -19.78 -13.72 70.09
N PRO A 145 -20.22 -14.58 71.03
CA PRO A 145 -19.65 -15.91 71.21
C PRO A 145 -20.53 -17.07 70.74
N VAL A 146 -19.86 -18.22 70.66
CA VAL A 146 -20.35 -19.59 70.42
C VAL A 146 -21.48 -20.00 71.37
N LEU A 147 -22.53 -20.63 70.83
CA LEU A 147 -23.31 -21.62 71.57
C LEU A 147 -23.53 -22.89 70.72
N ARG A 148 -23.08 -24.01 71.31
CA ARG A 148 -23.24 -25.41 70.88
C ARG A 148 -24.69 -25.90 71.08
N GLY A 149 -25.04 -26.95 70.35
CA GLY A 149 -26.09 -27.92 70.73
C GLY A 149 -26.80 -28.48 69.49
N THR A 150 -26.38 -29.58 68.87
CA THR A 150 -26.45 -31.02 69.23
C THR A 150 -27.65 -31.74 68.63
N GLN A 151 -27.28 -32.76 67.84
CA GLN A 151 -27.99 -33.98 67.42
C GLN A 151 -29.16 -33.87 66.45
#